data_AF-R7V9P3-F1
#
_entry.id   AF-R7V9P3-F1
#
_cell.length_a   1.000
_cell.length_b   1.000
_cell.length_c   1.000
_cell.angle_alpha   90.00
_cell.angle_beta   90.00
_cell.angle_gamma   90.00
#
_symmetry.space_group_name_H-M   'P 1'
#
loop_
_entity.id
_entity.type
_entity.pdbx_description
1 polymer ?
#
loop_
_entity_poly.entity_id
_entity_poly.type
_entity_poly.pdbx_seq_one_letter_code
_entity_poly.pdbx_strand_id
1 'polypeptide(L)' 'SARVTRALEDNEVTTLSWSACSPNLSPIEHLGDQLMTAISHHLPPPRNRPELIAAAHEEWGNIP' A
#
# COMPACT_ATOMS: atom_id res chain seq x y z
N SER A 1 -3.79 20.16 0.59
CA SER A 1 -5.00 20.67 1.29
C SER A 1 -4.59 21.14 2.67
N ALA A 2 -4.97 22.36 3.08
CA ALA A 2 -4.54 22.98 4.34
C ALA A 2 -4.88 22.13 5.59
N ARG A 3 -5.94 21.32 5.55
CA ARG A 3 -6.34 20.44 6.66
C ARG A 3 -5.34 19.30 6.92
N VAL A 4 -4.77 18.74 5.86
CA VAL A 4 -3.81 17.63 5.99
C VAL A 4 -2.49 18.18 6.53
N THR A 5 -2.02 19.30 6.01
CA THR A 5 -0.80 19.96 6.50
C THR A 5 -0.90 20.28 7.99
N ARG A 6 -2.01 20.91 8.42
CA ARG A 6 -2.23 21.22 9.83
C ARG A 6 -2.31 19.96 10.71
N ALA A 7 -2.97 18.89 10.24
CA ALA A 7 -3.01 17.63 10.97
C ALA A 7 -1.62 17.01 11.14
N LEU A 8 -0.73 17.13 10.15
CA LEU A 8 0.65 16.64 10.25
C LEU A 8 1.46 17.47 11.26
N GLU A 9 1.30 18.79 11.25
CA GLU A 9 1.93 19.70 12.21
C GLU A 9 1.44 19.46 13.65
N ASP A 10 0.12 19.38 13.85
CA ASP A 10 -0.50 19.15 15.16
C ASP A 10 -0.12 17.79 15.77
N ASN A 11 0.25 16.81 14.95
CA ASN A 11 0.71 15.47 15.38
C ASN A 11 2.24 15.32 15.34
N GLU A 12 2.99 16.41 15.13
CA GLU A 12 4.46 16.43 15.08
C GLU A 12 5.05 15.42 14.07
N VAL A 13 4.32 15.15 12.98
CA VAL A 13 4.73 14.19 11.96
C VAL A 13 5.81 14.81 11.09
N THR A 14 7.01 14.23 11.12
CA THR A 14 8.08 14.63 10.21
C THR A 14 7.75 14.18 8.79
N THR A 15 7.70 15.13 7.85
CA THR A 15 7.44 14.84 6.44
C THR A 15 8.75 14.73 5.67
N LEU A 16 8.82 13.80 4.74
CA LEU A 16 9.93 13.69 3.80
C LEU A 16 9.61 14.53 2.55
N SER A 17 10.51 15.42 2.14
CA SER A 17 10.35 16.19 0.91
C SER A 17 10.46 15.25 -0.29
N TRP A 18 9.32 14.90 -0.90
CA TRP A 18 9.24 13.96 -2.01
C TRP A 18 9.13 14.68 -3.35
N SER A 19 9.90 14.26 -4.35
CA SER A 19 9.79 14.79 -5.71
C SER A 19 8.57 14.24 -6.44
N ALA A 20 7.90 15.09 -7.24
CA ALA A 20 6.81 14.64 -8.09
C ALA A 20 7.28 13.59 -9.09
N CYS A 21 6.42 12.61 -9.41
CA CYS A 21 6.66 11.57 -10.42
C CYS A 21 7.88 10.67 -10.15
N SER A 22 8.15 10.35 -8.88
CA SER A 22 9.21 9.39 -8.48
C SER A 22 8.62 8.12 -7.84
N PRO A 23 7.84 7.30 -8.58
CA PRO A 23 7.27 6.07 -8.04
C PRO A 23 8.35 5.05 -7.67
N ASN A 24 9.43 5.00 -8.45
CA ASN A 24 10.62 4.18 -8.20
C ASN A 24 11.34 4.49 -6.88
N LEU A 25 11.12 5.68 -6.30
CA LEU A 25 11.71 6.02 -5.02
C LEU A 25 10.88 5.51 -3.84
N SER A 26 9.61 5.16 -4.05
CA SER A 26 8.69 4.88 -2.96
C SER A 26 8.77 3.40 -2.58
N PRO A 27 9.20 3.08 -1.35
CA PRO A 27 9.32 1.68 -0.92
C PRO A 27 8.00 0.92 -1.00
N ILE A 28 6.87 1.63 -0.95
CA ILE A 28 5.54 1.02 -0.98
C ILE A 28 5.12 0.53 -2.36
N GLU A 29 5.68 1.09 -3.44
CA GLU A 29 5.32 0.67 -4.80
C GLU A 29 5.80 -0.77 -5.05
N HIS A 30 7.03 -1.09 -4.62
CA HIS A 30 7.56 -2.45 -4.71
C HIS A 30 6.78 -3.45 -3.85
N LEU A 31 6.31 -3.03 -2.68
CA LEU A 31 5.46 -3.87 -1.81
C LEU A 31 4.08 -4.07 -2.44
N GLY A 32 3.51 -3.04 -3.08
CA GLY A 32 2.26 -3.13 -3.81
C GLY A 32 2.32 -4.12 -4.97
N ASP A 33 3.39 -4.07 -5.77
CA ASP A 33 3.60 -5.02 -6.87
C ASP A 33 3.70 -6.47 -6.37
N GLN A 34 4.45 -6.70 -5.29
CA GLN A 34 4.58 -8.02 -4.66
C GLN A 34 3.23 -8.54 -4.16
N LEU A 35 2.47 -7.70 -3.46
CA LEU A 35 1.16 -8.05 -2.95
C LEU A 35 0.18 -8.42 -4.08
N MET A 36 0.12 -7.59 -5.13
CA MET A 36 -0.76 -7.83 -6.28
C MET A 36 -0.35 -9.11 -7.04
N THR A 37 0.95 -9.38 -7.14
CA THR A 37 1.47 -10.62 -7.73
C THR A 37 1.04 -11.83 -6.91
N ALA A 38 1.18 -11.77 -5.59
CA ALA A 38 0.81 -12.85 -4.68
C ALA A 38 -0.70 -13.15 -4.75
N ILE A 39 -1.54 -12.12 -4.66
CA ILE A 39 -3.00 -12.24 -4.79
C ILE A 39 -3.40 -12.91 -6.12
N SER A 40 -2.67 -12.59 -7.21
CA SER A 40 -2.93 -13.15 -8.54
C SER A 40 -2.60 -14.65 -8.65
N HIS A 41 -1.81 -15.20 -7.73
CA HIS A 41 -1.49 -16.63 -7.67
C HIS A 41 -2.48 -17.47 -6.84
N HIS A 42 -3.49 -16.86 -6.21
CA HIS A 42 -4.51 -17.62 -5.46
C HIS A 42 -5.30 -18.57 -6.37
N LEU A 43 -5.55 -19.77 -5.86
CA LEU A 43 -6.33 -20.82 -6.51
C LEU A 43 -7.40 -21.36 -5.53
N PRO A 44 -8.69 -21.08 -5.76
CA PRO A 44 -9.26 -20.31 -6.86
C PRO A 44 -8.94 -18.80 -6.74
N PRO A 45 -8.92 -18.05 -7.86
CA PRO A 45 -8.72 -16.61 -7.81
C PRO A 45 -9.92 -15.93 -7.11
N PRO A 46 -9.69 -14.85 -6.33
CA PRO A 46 -10.77 -14.14 -5.65
C PRO A 46 -11.76 -13.55 -6.66
N ARG A 47 -13.06 -13.80 -6.45
CA ARG A 47 -14.13 -13.47 -7.42
C ARG A 47 -14.98 -12.29 -6.99
N ASN A 48 -14.88 -11.87 -5.74
CA ASN A 48 -15.65 -10.78 -5.19
C ASN A 48 -14.79 -9.94 -4.22
N ARG A 49 -15.32 -8.77 -3.85
CA ARG A 49 -14.61 -7.83 -2.98
C ARG A 49 -14.24 -8.43 -1.61
N PRO A 50 -15.13 -9.17 -0.91
CA PRO A 50 -14.76 -9.84 0.34
C PRO A 50 -13.58 -10.81 0.19
N GLU A 51 -13.59 -11.67 -0.83
CA GLU A 51 -12.49 -12.60 -1.11
C GLU A 51 -11.19 -11.88 -1.43
N LEU A 52 -11.25 -10.79 -2.20
CA LEU A 52 -10.07 -9.98 -2.52
C LEU A 52 -9.47 -9.32 -1.26
N ILE A 53 -10.31 -8.81 -0.35
CA ILE A 53 -9.84 -8.23 0.92
C ILE A 53 -9.20 -9.30 1.80
N ALA A 54 -9.80 -10.50 1.86
CA ALA A 54 -9.25 -11.60 2.63
C ALA A 54 -7.88 -12.05 2.09
N ALA A 55 -7.77 -12.26 0.78
CA ALA A 55 -6.51 -12.60 0.12
C ALA A 55 -5.45 -11.52 0.33
N ALA A 56 -5.82 -10.24 0.26
CA ALA A 56 -4.89 -9.14 0.51
C ALA A 56 -4.36 -9.13 1.95
N HIS A 57 -5.19 -9.42 2.95
CA HIS A 57 -4.72 -9.54 4.35
C HIS A 57 -3.83 -10.76 4.58
N GLU A 58 -4.16 -11.89 3.95
CA GLU A 58 -3.37 -13.12 4.03
C GLU A 58 -1.97 -12.89 3.44
N GLU A 59 -1.91 -12.43 2.19
CA GLU A 59 -0.64 -12.22 1.49
C GLU A 59 0.19 -11.10 2.10
N TRP A 60 -0.45 -10.06 2.67
CA TRP A 60 0.28 -9.04 3.41
C TRP A 60 1.08 -9.62 4.59
N GLY A 61 0.55 -10.65 5.27
CA GLY A 61 1.26 -11.36 6.33
C GLY A 61 2.37 -12.30 5.86
N ASN A 62 2.38 -12.62 4.55
CA ASN A 62 3.35 -13.52 3.93
C ASN A 62 4.51 -12.79 3.23
N ILE A 63 4.45 -11.44 3.12
CA ILE A 63 5.57 -10.65 2.61
C ILE A 63 6.74 -10.77 3.59
N PRO A 64 7.95 -11.18 3.13
CA PRO A 64 9.10 -11.45 3.99
C PRO A 64 9.66 -10.22 4.70
#